data_AF-A0A1X2FEQ3-F1
#
_entry.id   AF-A0A1X2FEQ3-F1
#
_cell.length_a   1.000
_cell.length_b   1.000
_cell.length_c   1.000
_cell.angle_alpha   90.00
_cell.angle_beta   90.00
_cell.angle_gamma   90.00
#
_symmetry.space_group_name_H-M   'P 1'
#
loop_
_entity.id
_entity.type
_entity.pdbx_description
1 polymer ?
#
loop_
_entity_poly.entity_id
_entity_poly.type
_entity_poly.pdbx_seq_one_letter_code
_entity_poly.pdbx_strand_id
1 'polypeptide(L)'
;MSKQFALNLVGEFAVYRDMKPLVLPPSCRRVVALAAVKRRELHRSWVCATLWPYSPPAKAVASLRSALWRLRPLGADPLLVVNRHHLALAPHVWVDWHEALHLAEHMSPDSDPRLRRLLGAGDLLDGWTEPWCVTERARFRALKQAALASPAIRHPNCGAMP
;
A
#
# COMPACT_ATOMS: atom_id res chain seq x y z
N MET A 1 17.68 -5.57 -17.51
CA MET A 1 16.26 -5.16 -17.41
C MET A 1 15.85 -5.30 -15.95
N SER A 2 15.60 -4.19 -15.27
CA SER A 2 15.19 -4.19 -13.87
C SER A 2 13.75 -4.70 -13.78
N LYS A 3 13.49 -5.73 -12.96
CA LYS A 3 12.13 -6.24 -12.73
C LYS A 3 11.27 -5.12 -12.15
N GLN A 4 10.10 -4.89 -12.72
CA GLN A 4 9.18 -3.87 -12.23
C GLN A 4 8.12 -4.51 -11.35
N PHE A 5 8.06 -4.06 -10.10
CA PHE A 5 7.07 -4.53 -9.14
C PHE A 5 6.00 -3.46 -8.92
N ALA A 6 4.75 -3.91 -8.89
CA ALA A 6 3.60 -3.08 -8.54
C ALA A 6 2.80 -3.75 -7.43
N LEU A 7 2.31 -2.95 -6.49
CA LEU A 7 1.40 -3.38 -5.44
C LEU A 7 0.10 -2.61 -5.48
N ASN A 8 -0.98 -3.37 -5.37
CA ASN A 8 -2.28 -2.85 -5.08
C ASN A 8 -2.56 -3.07 -3.60
N LEU A 9 -2.73 -1.96 -2.87
CA LEU A 9 -3.24 -1.94 -1.51
C LEU A 9 -4.68 -1.46 -1.48
N VAL A 10 -5.16 -0.75 -2.49
CA VAL A 10 -6.54 -0.25 -2.54
C VAL A 10 -7.44 -1.28 -3.21
N GLY A 11 -8.53 -1.62 -2.54
CA GLY A 11 -9.37 -2.75 -2.90
C GLY A 11 -8.69 -4.06 -2.51
N GLU A 12 -8.62 -5.00 -3.45
CA GLU A 12 -7.98 -6.29 -3.21
C GLU A 12 -6.45 -6.18 -3.20
N PHE A 13 -5.83 -6.73 -2.16
CA PHE A 13 -4.37 -6.82 -2.10
C PHE A 13 -3.84 -7.69 -3.25
N ALA A 14 -3.02 -7.12 -4.12
CA ALA A 14 -2.36 -7.83 -5.20
C ALA A 14 -0.92 -7.36 -5.39
N VAL A 15 -0.06 -8.30 -5.81
CA VAL A 15 1.33 -8.01 -6.18
C VAL A 15 1.53 -8.44 -7.61
N TYR A 16 2.20 -7.60 -8.38
CA TYR A 16 2.53 -7.86 -9.76
C TYR A 16 4.04 -7.78 -9.96
N ARG A 17 4.55 -8.67 -10.81
CA ARG A 17 5.92 -8.65 -11.31
C ARG A 17 5.87 -8.63 -12.81
N ASP A 18 6.39 -7.57 -13.42
CA ASP A 18 6.38 -7.38 -14.88
C ASP A 18 4.96 -7.59 -15.46
N MET A 19 3.97 -6.94 -14.82
CA MET A 19 2.52 -7.04 -15.12
C MET A 19 1.86 -8.41 -14.90
N LYS A 20 2.60 -9.41 -14.40
CA LYS A 20 2.04 -10.74 -14.08
C LYS A 20 1.69 -10.82 -12.59
N PRO A 21 0.50 -11.34 -12.22
CA PRO A 21 0.14 -11.51 -10.82
C PRO A 21 1.09 -12.49 -10.13
N LEU A 22 1.54 -12.11 -8.94
CA LEU A 22 2.45 -12.87 -8.11
C LEU A 22 1.76 -13.21 -6.78
N VAL A 23 1.38 -14.47 -6.62
CA VAL A 23 0.71 -14.94 -5.41
C VAL A 23 1.73 -15.08 -4.28
N LEU A 24 1.58 -14.25 -3.25
CA LEU A 24 2.41 -14.32 -2.05
C LEU A 24 1.74 -15.20 -0.99
N PRO A 25 2.51 -16.06 -0.28
CA PRO A 25 2.00 -16.76 0.90
C PRO A 25 1.48 -15.77 1.94
N PRO A 26 0.50 -16.14 2.79
CA PRO A 26 -0.16 -15.21 3.72
C PRO A 26 0.81 -14.44 4.63
N SER A 27 1.87 -15.09 5.12
CA SER A 27 2.89 -14.45 5.95
C SER A 27 3.72 -13.42 5.20
N CYS A 28 4.06 -13.71 3.94
CA CYS A 28 4.77 -12.78 3.05
C CYS A 28 3.89 -11.58 2.72
N ARG A 29 2.61 -11.86 2.42
CA ARG A 29 1.57 -10.86 2.14
C ARG A 29 1.51 -9.80 3.25
N ARG A 30 1.43 -10.24 4.52
CA ARG A 30 1.34 -9.36 5.68
C ARG A 30 2.60 -8.51 5.89
N VAL A 31 3.79 -9.08 5.67
CA VAL A 31 5.06 -8.33 5.77
C VAL A 31 5.15 -7.24 4.71
N VAL A 32 4.86 -7.58 3.45
CA VAL A 32 4.93 -6.62 2.34
C VAL A 32 3.88 -5.54 2.49
N ALA A 33 2.64 -5.90 2.84
CA ALA A 33 1.56 -4.94 3.08
C ALA A 33 1.90 -3.96 4.22
N LEU A 34 2.44 -4.45 5.35
CA LEU A 34 2.84 -3.59 6.45
C LEU A 34 3.93 -2.59 6.04
N ALA A 35 4.96 -3.05 5.32
CA ALA A 35 6.02 -2.18 4.81
C ALA A 35 5.48 -1.13 3.84
N ALA A 36 4.58 -1.53 2.94
CA ALA A 36 3.97 -0.62 1.98
C ALA A 36 3.03 0.40 2.63
N VAL A 37 2.24 0.00 3.64
CA VAL A 37 1.34 0.93 4.35
C VAL A 37 2.11 1.97 5.14
N LYS A 38 3.20 1.59 5.83
CA LYS A 38 3.95 2.51 6.71
C LYS A 38 4.90 3.44 5.97
N ARG A 39 5.24 3.18 4.70
CA ARG A 39 6.05 4.07 3.84
C ARG A 39 7.39 4.52 4.45
N ARG A 40 7.96 3.72 5.35
CA ARG A 40 9.20 4.04 6.08
C ARG A 40 9.97 2.78 6.43
N GLU A 41 11.21 2.95 6.85
CA GLU A 41 11.99 1.86 7.43
C GLU A 41 11.38 1.41 8.77
N LEU A 42 11.26 0.10 8.95
CA LEU A 42 10.64 -0.54 10.10
C LEU A 42 11.66 -1.40 10.83
N HIS A 43 11.77 -1.21 12.14
CA HIS A 43 12.62 -2.08 12.96
C HIS A 43 12.04 -3.50 13.03
N ARG A 44 12.88 -4.53 12.87
CA ARG A 44 12.45 -5.93 12.78
C ARG A 44 11.72 -6.39 14.05
N SER A 45 12.12 -5.93 15.23
CA SER A 45 11.41 -6.28 16.47
C SER A 45 10.00 -5.71 16.49
N TRP A 46 9.81 -4.48 15.99
CA TRP A 46 8.49 -3.87 15.86
C TRP A 46 7.63 -4.59 14.85
N VAL A 47 8.19 -4.98 13.69
CA VAL A 47 7.49 -5.81 12.70
C VAL A 47 7.05 -7.15 13.29
N CYS A 48 7.94 -7.81 14.04
CA CYS A 48 7.63 -9.06 14.74
C CYS A 48 6.46 -8.91 15.71
N ALA A 49 6.52 -7.90 16.58
CA ALA A 49 5.46 -7.61 17.55
C ALA A 49 4.13 -7.23 16.86
N THR A 50 4.19 -6.50 15.74
CA THR A 50 3.01 -6.04 15.00
C THR A 50 2.29 -7.18 14.27
N LEU A 51 3.05 -8.08 13.64
CA LEU A 51 2.47 -9.15 12.81
C LEU A 51 2.13 -10.42 13.61
N TRP A 52 2.89 -10.69 14.69
CA TRP A 52 2.71 -11.85 15.56
C TRP A 52 2.60 -11.44 17.03
N PRO A 53 1.59 -10.62 17.42
CA PRO A 53 1.48 -10.08 18.78
C PRO A 53 1.29 -11.18 19.85
N TYR A 54 0.68 -12.31 19.49
CA TYR A 54 0.41 -13.42 20.39
C TYR A 54 1.50 -14.51 20.40
N SER A 55 2.63 -14.27 19.73
CA SER A 55 3.73 -15.23 19.69
C SER A 55 4.89 -14.81 20.59
N PRO A 56 5.59 -15.77 21.24
CA PRO A 56 6.83 -15.46 21.94
C PRO A 56 7.86 -14.80 21.01
N PRO A 57 8.75 -13.92 21.52
CA PRO A 57 9.69 -13.15 20.69
C PRO A 57 10.52 -14.02 19.74
N ALA A 58 11.06 -15.15 20.23
CA ALA A 58 11.84 -16.07 19.40
C ALA A 58 11.03 -16.65 18.23
N LYS A 59 9.75 -16.98 18.45
CA LYS A 59 8.84 -17.50 17.43
C LYS A 59 8.45 -16.43 16.42
N ALA A 60 8.24 -15.20 16.88
CA ALA A 60 7.97 -14.07 15.99
C ALA A 60 9.15 -13.78 15.05
N VAL A 61 10.39 -13.79 15.58
CA VAL A 61 11.62 -13.65 14.78
C VAL A 61 11.77 -14.79 13.77
N ALA A 62 11.55 -16.03 14.19
CA ALA A 62 11.59 -17.18 13.29
C ALA A 62 10.53 -17.09 12.17
N SER A 63 9.34 -16.58 12.50
CA SER A 63 8.25 -16.39 11.55
C SER A 63 8.56 -15.29 10.53
N LEU A 64 9.11 -14.16 10.98
CA LEU A 64 9.60 -13.10 10.10
C LEU A 64 10.70 -13.62 9.17
N ARG A 65 11.69 -14.33 9.71
CA ARG A 65 12.77 -14.92 8.91
C ARG A 65 12.22 -15.88 7.85
N SER A 66 11.26 -16.71 8.23
CA SER A 66 10.62 -17.67 7.32
C SER A 66 9.80 -16.97 6.23
N ALA A 67 9.08 -15.89 6.56
CA ALA A 67 8.37 -15.09 5.57
C ALA A 67 9.34 -14.45 4.56
N LEU A 68 10.42 -13.84 5.03
CA LEU A 68 11.43 -13.24 4.16
C LEU A 68 12.16 -14.27 3.29
N TRP A 69 12.45 -15.45 3.84
CA TRP A 69 13.09 -16.51 3.07
C TRP A 69 12.18 -17.04 1.96
N ARG A 70 10.87 -17.16 2.20
CA ARG A 70 9.88 -17.58 1.20
C ARG A 70 9.71 -16.60 0.04
N LEU A 71 10.10 -15.33 0.19
CA LEU A 71 10.10 -14.37 -0.93
C LEU A 71 11.16 -14.71 -1.99
N ARG A 72 12.30 -15.29 -1.59
CA ARG A 72 13.42 -15.59 -2.48
C ARG A 72 13.08 -16.60 -3.60
N PRO A 73 12.53 -17.80 -3.32
CA PRO A 73 12.18 -18.74 -4.38
C PRO A 73 11.08 -18.21 -5.32
N LEU A 74 10.28 -17.24 -4.86
CA LEU A 74 9.28 -16.56 -5.68
C LEU A 74 9.89 -15.45 -6.56
N GLY A 75 11.18 -15.13 -6.37
CA GLY A 75 11.83 -13.98 -6.97
C GLY A 75 11.18 -12.66 -6.57
N ALA A 76 10.61 -12.61 -5.36
CA ALA A 76 9.90 -11.50 -4.75
C ALA A 76 10.75 -10.81 -3.67
N ASP A 77 12.00 -11.24 -3.49
CA ASP A 77 12.96 -10.61 -2.60
C ASP A 77 13.23 -9.13 -2.91
N PRO A 78 13.20 -8.63 -4.16
CA PRO A 78 13.45 -7.22 -4.42
C PRO A 78 12.30 -6.31 -3.98
N LEU A 79 11.15 -6.86 -3.55
CA LEU A 79 10.06 -6.06 -2.97
C LEU A 79 10.48 -5.37 -1.68
N LEU A 80 11.43 -5.94 -0.94
CA LEU A 80 11.82 -5.46 0.38
C LEU A 80 13.33 -5.21 0.44
N VAL A 81 13.70 -4.06 0.97
CA VAL A 81 15.08 -3.79 1.40
C VAL A 81 15.20 -4.27 2.84
N VAL A 82 16.07 -5.26 3.06
CA VAL A 82 16.20 -5.92 4.35
C VAL A 82 17.62 -5.81 4.88
N ASN A 83 17.75 -5.14 6.01
CA ASN A 83 19.00 -5.02 6.76
C ASN A 83 18.95 -5.89 8.03
N ARG A 84 20.05 -5.90 8.81
CA ARG A 84 20.15 -6.68 10.07
C ARG A 84 19.05 -6.32 11.07
N HIS A 85 18.70 -5.03 11.15
CA HIS A 85 17.74 -4.50 12.12
C HIS A 85 16.48 -3.90 11.50
N HIS A 86 16.50 -3.61 10.20
CA HIS A 86 15.44 -2.86 9.53
C HIS A 86 14.88 -3.59 8.31
N LEU A 87 13.65 -3.24 7.97
CA LEU A 87 12.90 -3.70 6.82
C LEU A 87 12.18 -2.51 6.21
N ALA A 88 12.28 -2.32 4.90
CA ALA A 88 11.52 -1.32 4.16
C ALA A 88 10.98 -1.91 2.87
N LEU A 89 9.94 -1.28 2.32
CA LEU A 89 9.57 -1.51 0.92
C LEU A 89 10.68 -0.95 0.03
N ALA A 90 11.05 -1.67 -1.03
CA ALA A 90 12.05 -1.17 -1.95
C ALA A 90 11.54 0.06 -2.73
N PRO A 91 12.40 1.05 -3.00
CA PRO A 91 11.99 2.35 -3.55
C PRO A 91 11.49 2.29 -4.99
N HIS A 92 11.82 1.23 -5.74
CA HIS A 92 11.40 1.04 -7.14
C HIS A 92 10.02 0.37 -7.26
N VAL A 93 9.41 -0.01 -6.13
CA VAL A 93 8.13 -0.69 -6.11
C VAL A 93 7.03 0.36 -6.19
N TRP A 94 6.23 0.30 -7.25
CA TRP A 94 5.07 1.18 -7.37
C TRP A 94 3.94 0.70 -6.45
N VAL A 95 3.26 1.63 -5.78
CA VAL A 95 2.15 1.33 -4.88
C VAL A 95 1.03 2.32 -5.12
N ASP A 96 -0.16 1.82 -5.43
CA ASP A 96 -1.36 2.61 -5.68
C ASP A 96 -1.72 3.59 -4.55
N TRP A 97 -1.57 3.18 -3.29
CA TRP A 97 -1.77 4.01 -2.10
C TRP A 97 -0.78 5.18 -2.04
N HIS A 98 0.47 4.96 -2.46
CA HIS A 98 1.49 6.02 -2.45
C HIS A 98 1.19 7.03 -3.55
N GLU A 99 0.74 6.56 -4.70
CA GLU A 99 0.27 7.41 -5.79
C GLU A 99 -0.95 8.22 -5.37
N ALA A 100 -1.96 7.60 -4.73
CA ALA A 100 -3.14 8.30 -4.24
C ALA A 100 -2.79 9.43 -3.27
N LEU A 101 -1.87 9.19 -2.32
CA LEU A 101 -1.38 10.22 -1.41
C LEU A 101 -0.62 11.32 -2.14
N HIS A 102 0.28 10.96 -3.05
CA HIS A 102 1.05 11.93 -3.82
C HIS A 102 0.13 12.84 -4.66
N LEU A 103 -0.87 12.26 -5.35
CA LEU A 103 -1.85 13.02 -6.13
C LEU A 103 -2.68 13.92 -5.23
N ALA A 104 -3.11 13.44 -4.07
CA ALA A 104 -3.88 14.24 -3.11
C ALA A 104 -3.11 15.41 -2.50
N GLU A 105 -1.80 15.28 -2.33
CA GLU A 105 -0.94 16.32 -1.76
C GLU A 105 -0.63 17.44 -2.77
N HIS A 106 -0.64 17.15 -4.08
CA HIS A 106 -0.21 18.08 -5.13
C HIS A 106 -1.35 18.58 -6.05
N MET A 107 -2.50 17.91 -6.05
CA MET A 107 -3.62 18.21 -6.94
C MET A 107 -4.90 18.40 -6.15
N SER A 108 -5.81 19.21 -6.67
CA SER A 108 -7.19 19.19 -6.18
C SER A 108 -7.79 17.80 -6.47
N PRO A 109 -8.50 17.19 -5.51
CA PRO A 109 -9.08 15.85 -5.67
C PRO A 109 -9.96 15.69 -6.92
N ASP A 110 -10.56 16.80 -7.36
CA ASP A 110 -11.48 16.84 -8.49
C ASP A 110 -10.79 16.96 -9.85
N SER A 111 -9.48 17.22 -9.86
CA SER A 111 -8.74 17.58 -11.08
C SER A 111 -7.97 16.43 -11.72
N ASP A 112 -7.77 15.28 -11.04
CA ASP A 112 -7.05 14.14 -11.62
C ASP A 112 -7.92 12.87 -11.75
N PRO A 113 -8.19 12.40 -12.98
CA PRO A 113 -8.97 11.18 -13.22
C PRO A 113 -8.32 9.91 -12.64
N ARG A 114 -6.99 9.89 -12.47
CA ARG A 114 -6.28 8.75 -11.84
C ARG A 114 -6.61 8.66 -10.36
N LEU A 115 -6.59 9.80 -9.65
CA LEU A 115 -6.97 9.83 -8.25
C LEU A 115 -8.41 9.37 -8.06
N ARG A 116 -9.35 9.84 -8.90
CA ARG A 116 -10.75 9.37 -8.88
C ARG A 116 -10.86 7.86 -9.08
N ARG A 117 -10.11 7.30 -10.03
CA ARG A 117 -10.07 5.85 -10.26
C ARG A 117 -9.57 5.09 -9.03
N LEU A 118 -8.50 5.56 -8.40
CA LEU A 118 -7.95 4.94 -7.19
C LEU A 118 -8.95 5.01 -6.03
N LEU A 119 -9.58 6.17 -5.81
CA LEU A 119 -10.58 6.36 -4.76
C LEU A 119 -11.83 5.49 -4.96
N GLY A 120 -12.19 5.20 -6.21
CA GLY A 120 -13.30 4.31 -6.57
C GLY A 120 -12.99 2.82 -6.51
N ALA A 121 -11.72 2.40 -6.36
CA ALA A 121 -11.31 1.00 -6.48
C ALA A 121 -11.64 0.11 -5.25
N GLY A 122 -12.15 0.69 -4.17
CA GLY A 122 -12.42 -0.03 -2.91
C GLY A 122 -11.64 0.58 -1.75
N ASP A 123 -11.68 -0.03 -0.56
CA ASP A 123 -10.98 0.49 0.62
C ASP A 123 -9.52 0.03 0.71
N LEU A 124 -8.69 0.76 1.47
CA LEU A 124 -7.31 0.35 1.70
C LEU A 124 -7.26 -0.97 2.46
N LEU A 125 -6.60 -1.96 1.88
CA LEU A 125 -6.49 -3.35 2.32
C LEU A 125 -7.87 -3.94 2.60
N ASP A 126 -8.75 -3.92 1.60
CA ASP A 126 -10.12 -4.38 1.79
C ASP A 126 -10.18 -5.83 2.28
N GLY A 127 -11.05 -6.10 3.24
CA GLY A 127 -11.16 -7.40 3.94
C GLY A 127 -10.08 -7.71 4.98
N TRP A 128 -9.06 -6.85 5.17
CA TRP A 128 -8.05 -7.05 6.23
C TRP A 128 -8.56 -6.52 7.58
N THR A 129 -8.33 -7.30 8.64
CA THR A 129 -8.77 -7.00 10.01
C THR A 129 -7.64 -6.55 10.92
N GLU A 130 -6.40 -6.49 10.40
CA GLU A 130 -5.24 -6.17 11.19
C GLU A 130 -5.26 -4.73 11.74
N PRO A 131 -4.99 -4.53 13.05
CA PRO A 131 -5.07 -3.19 13.66
C PRO A 131 -4.14 -2.15 13.04
N TRP A 132 -2.99 -2.58 12.50
CA TRP A 132 -1.96 -1.68 11.99
C TRP A 132 -2.34 -0.95 10.70
N CYS A 133 -3.40 -1.36 10.01
CA CYS A 133 -3.90 -0.69 8.81
C CYS A 133 -5.09 0.25 9.08
N VAL A 134 -5.63 0.27 10.30
CA VAL A 134 -6.84 1.04 10.63
C VAL A 134 -6.63 2.54 10.43
N THR A 135 -5.50 3.09 10.90
CA THR A 135 -5.18 4.51 10.78
C THR A 135 -5.06 4.93 9.32
N GLU A 136 -4.31 4.18 8.51
CA GLU A 136 -4.13 4.49 7.09
C GLU A 136 -5.40 4.27 6.27
N ARG A 137 -6.22 3.28 6.63
CA ARG A 137 -7.56 3.10 6.03
C ARG A 137 -8.47 4.28 6.35
N ALA A 138 -8.45 4.79 7.59
CA ALA A 138 -9.19 5.99 7.97
C ALA A 138 -8.70 7.22 7.19
N ARG A 139 -7.38 7.40 7.04
CA ARG A 139 -6.80 8.46 6.21
C ARG A 139 -7.27 8.37 4.76
N PHE A 140 -7.30 7.16 4.18
CA PHE A 140 -7.77 6.97 2.82
C PHE A 140 -9.28 7.25 2.67
N ARG A 141 -10.10 6.85 3.64
CA ARG A 141 -11.54 7.19 3.66
C ARG A 141 -11.77 8.69 3.76
N ALA A 142 -11.01 9.40 4.59
CA ALA A 142 -11.08 10.86 4.67
C ALA A 142 -10.72 11.52 3.33
N LEU A 143 -9.70 11.00 2.63
CA LEU A 143 -9.34 11.47 1.30
C LEU A 143 -10.48 11.27 0.28
N LYS A 144 -11.14 10.10 0.29
CA LYS A 144 -12.32 9.85 -0.55
C LYS A 144 -13.45 10.84 -0.26
N GLN A 145 -13.73 11.08 1.02
CA GLN A 145 -14.78 12.01 1.44
C GLN A 145 -14.47 13.45 0.99
N ALA A 146 -13.22 13.89 1.16
CA ALA A 146 -12.79 15.21 0.69
C ALA A 146 -12.91 15.36 -0.83
N ALA A 147 -12.63 14.29 -1.58
CA ALA A 147 -12.79 14.29 -3.03
C ALA A 147 -14.26 14.42 -3.48
N LEU A 148 -15.18 13.74 -2.79
CA LEU A 148 -16.62 13.82 -3.07
C LEU A 148 -17.26 15.13 -2.61
N ALA A 149 -16.70 15.76 -1.58
CA ALA A 149 -17.18 17.03 -1.03
C ALA A 149 -16.67 18.25 -1.81
N SER A 150 -15.65 18.07 -2.67
CA SER A 150 -15.22 19.15 -3.56
C SER A 150 -16.35 19.44 -4.54
N PRO A 151 -16.89 20.67 -4.57
CA PRO A 151 -17.88 21.01 -5.58
C PRO A 151 -17.17 20.94 -6.92
N ALA A 152 -17.53 19.96 -7.74
CA ALA A 152 -17.19 19.93 -9.16
C ALA A 152 -17.31 21.36 -9.66
N ILE A 153 -16.18 21.97 -10.03
CA ILE A 153 -16.16 23.34 -10.55
C ILE A 153 -17.06 23.30 -11.78
N ARG A 154 -18.32 23.68 -11.58
CA ARG A 154 -19.29 23.88 -12.62
C ARG A 154 -18.77 25.12 -13.32
N HIS A 155 -18.05 24.93 -14.41
CA HIS A 155 -17.76 26.02 -15.33
C HIS A 155 -19.11 26.73 -15.56
N PRO A 156 -19.28 27.99 -15.16
CA PRO A 156 -20.45 28.73 -15.56
C PRO A 156 -20.41 28.74 -17.08
N ASN A 157 -21.43 28.12 -17.66
CA ASN A 157 -21.70 28.08 -19.08
C ASN A 157 -21.44 29.48 -19.64
N CYS A 158 -20.41 29.63 -20.48
CA CYS A 158 -20.19 30.82 -21.26
C CYS A 158 -21.28 30.81 -22.33
N GLY A 159 -22.47 31.27 -21.94
CA GLY A 159 -23.70 31.18 -22.72
C GLY A 159 -24.38 32.52 -22.76
N ALA A 160 -24.15 33.20 -23.89
CA ALA A 160 -25.03 34.15 -24.55
C ALA A 160 -25.49 35.39 -23.76
N MET A 161 -24.95 36.55 -24.16
CA MET A 161 -25.74 37.78 -24.22
C MET A 161 -25.93 38.12 -25.70
N PRO A 162 -27.17 38.43 -26.14
CA PRO A 162 -27.47 38.85 -27.51
C PRO A 162 -26.91 40.24 -27.84
#